data_AF-A0A379Y366-F1
#
_entry.id   AF-A0A379Y366-F1
#
_cell.length_a   1.000
_cell.length_b   1.000
_cell.length_c   1.000
_cell.angle_alpha   90.00
_cell.angle_beta   90.00
_cell.angle_gamma   90.00
#
_symmetry.space_group_name_H-M   'P 1'
#
loop_
_entity.id
_entity.type
_entity.pdbx_description
1 polymer ?
#
loop_
_entity_poly.entity_id
_entity_poly.type
_entity_poly.pdbx_seq_one_letter_code
_entity_poly.pdbx_strand_id
1 'polypeptide(L)'
;MLFDRFLSPELAEQVSFICSFVLVTSLFILFADLTPKRIGMIAPETVAVRIINPMRFSIMIFRPLVWFFNGMANLIFRMFKLPMVRKDDITSDDIYAVVEAGALAGVLRKQEHELIENVFELESRTVPSSDDLARKRGVLRSARKRREHQGEGLDPSAFQVPGVRRP
;
A
#
# COMPACT_ATOMS: atom_id res chain seq x y z
N MET A 1 -31.23 -51.02 -8.20
CA MET A 1 -30.86 -52.08 -9.18
C MET A 1 -29.55 -52.80 -8.85
N LEU A 2 -28.45 -52.15 -8.46
CA LEU A 2 -27.19 -52.85 -8.12
C LEU A 2 -27.18 -53.54 -6.73
N PHE A 3 -27.85 -52.95 -5.73
CA PHE A 3 -27.85 -53.42 -4.33
C PHE A 3 -29.01 -54.37 -3.97
N ASP A 4 -29.96 -54.54 -4.88
CA ASP A 4 -31.19 -55.32 -4.69
C ASP A 4 -30.93 -56.83 -4.55
N ARG A 5 -29.71 -57.26 -4.90
CA ARG A 5 -29.29 -58.66 -4.88
C ARG A 5 -28.72 -59.12 -3.53
N PHE A 6 -28.43 -58.20 -2.61
CA PHE A 6 -27.73 -58.48 -1.35
C PHE A 6 -28.35 -57.82 -0.10
N LEU A 7 -29.25 -56.84 -0.26
CA LEU A 7 -29.85 -56.07 0.84
C LEU A 7 -31.39 -56.19 0.84
N SER A 8 -32.02 -55.90 1.98
CA SER A 8 -33.48 -55.70 2.03
C SER A 8 -33.88 -54.53 1.12
N PRO A 9 -35.07 -54.57 0.50
CA PRO A 9 -35.49 -53.59 -0.51
C PRO A 9 -35.45 -52.15 0.00
N GLU A 10 -35.79 -51.93 1.27
CA GLU A 10 -35.76 -50.62 1.93
C GLU A 10 -34.32 -50.06 2.06
N LEU A 11 -33.37 -50.91 2.48
CA LEU A 11 -31.97 -50.50 2.61
C LEU A 11 -31.29 -50.32 1.25
N ALA A 12 -31.64 -51.16 0.27
CA ALA A 12 -31.11 -51.06 -1.09
C ALA A 12 -31.50 -49.73 -1.75
N GLU A 13 -32.73 -49.27 -1.54
CA GLU A 13 -33.20 -47.97 -2.05
C GLU A 13 -32.42 -46.81 -1.41
N GLN A 14 -32.34 -46.77 -0.07
CA GLN A 14 -31.62 -45.72 0.65
C GLN A 14 -30.14 -45.64 0.26
N VAL A 15 -29.44 -46.78 0.22
CA VAL A 15 -28.03 -46.84 -0.16
C VAL A 15 -27.84 -46.40 -1.61
N SER A 16 -28.74 -46.78 -2.52
CA SER A 16 -28.66 -46.35 -3.92
C SER A 16 -28.87 -44.84 -4.09
N PHE A 17 -29.80 -44.25 -3.34
CA PHE A 17 -30.03 -42.81 -3.33
C PHE A 17 -28.81 -42.06 -2.80
N ILE A 18 -28.30 -42.44 -1.63
CA ILE A 18 -27.12 -41.81 -1.02
C ILE A 18 -25.91 -41.93 -1.95
N CYS A 19 -25.66 -43.12 -2.51
CA CYS A 19 -24.54 -43.34 -3.41
C CYS A 19 -24.65 -42.48 -4.68
N SER A 20 -25.84 -42.43 -5.29
CA SER A 20 -26.08 -41.60 -6.48
C SER A 20 -25.93 -40.12 -6.16
N PHE A 21 -26.47 -39.67 -5.01
CA PHE A 21 -26.35 -38.30 -4.56
C PHE A 21 -24.89 -37.90 -4.32
N VAL A 22 -24.12 -38.73 -3.60
CA VAL A 22 -22.70 -38.49 -3.35
C VAL A 22 -21.93 -38.49 -4.66
N LEU A 23 -22.13 -39.48 -5.53
CA LEU A 23 -21.45 -39.54 -6.82
C LEU A 23 -21.73 -38.31 -7.68
N VAL A 24 -23.00 -37.97 -7.91
CA VAL A 24 -23.38 -36.82 -8.74
C VAL A 24 -22.88 -35.51 -8.12
N THR A 25 -23.01 -35.34 -6.81
CA THR A 25 -22.54 -34.13 -6.12
C THR A 25 -21.02 -34.00 -6.18
N SER A 26 -20.28 -35.07 -5.91
CA SER A 26 -18.82 -35.07 -6.00
C SER A 26 -18.34 -34.79 -7.43
N LEU A 27 -18.97 -35.40 -8.43
CA LEU A 27 -18.64 -35.16 -9.84
C LEU A 27 -18.95 -33.71 -10.23
N PHE A 28 -20.10 -33.19 -9.81
CA PHE A 28 -20.48 -31.80 -10.07
C PHE A 28 -19.48 -30.82 -9.44
N ILE A 29 -19.14 -30.97 -8.17
CA ILE A 29 -18.16 -30.10 -7.50
C ILE A 29 -16.79 -30.21 -8.19
N LEU A 30 -16.38 -31.41 -8.58
CA LEU A 30 -15.10 -31.62 -9.26
C LEU A 30 -15.03 -30.85 -10.57
N PHE A 31 -16.01 -31.05 -11.47
CA PHE A 31 -15.99 -30.47 -12.80
C PHE A 31 -16.49 -29.02 -12.88
N ALA A 32 -17.44 -28.62 -12.04
CA ALA A 32 -18.05 -27.30 -12.09
C ALA A 32 -17.33 -26.26 -11.23
N ASP A 33 -16.65 -26.67 -10.15
CA ASP A 33 -15.97 -25.75 -9.23
C ASP A 33 -14.46 -25.98 -9.21
N LEU A 34 -14.00 -27.17 -8.77
CA LEU A 34 -12.59 -27.46 -8.55
C LEU A 34 -11.75 -27.34 -9.84
N THR A 35 -12.22 -27.90 -10.96
CA THR A 35 -11.50 -27.85 -12.23
C THR A 35 -11.38 -26.42 -12.78
N PRO A 36 -12.47 -25.64 -12.96
CA PRO A 36 -12.38 -24.25 -13.41
C PRO A 36 -11.54 -23.38 -12.49
N LYS A 37 -11.67 -23.56 -11.16
CA LYS A 37 -10.88 -22.83 -10.17
C LYS A 37 -9.39 -23.12 -10.31
N ARG A 38 -9.01 -24.39 -10.47
CA ARG A 38 -7.61 -24.78 -10.67
C ARG A 38 -7.05 -24.24 -11.99
N ILE A 39 -7.82 -24.28 -13.08
CA ILE A 39 -7.44 -23.66 -14.36
C ILE A 39 -7.22 -22.14 -14.18
N GLY A 40 -8.12 -21.48 -13.44
CA GLY A 40 -8.01 -20.07 -13.06
C GLY A 40 -6.71 -19.71 -12.35
N MET A 41 -6.24 -20.59 -11.47
CA MET A 41 -5.01 -20.38 -10.70
C MET A 41 -3.72 -20.60 -11.51
N ILE A 42 -3.74 -21.46 -12.53
CA ILE A 42 -2.54 -21.75 -13.34
C ILE A 42 -2.19 -20.59 -14.27
N ALA A 43 -3.19 -19.87 -14.79
CA ALA A 43 -2.99 -18.76 -15.73
C ALA A 43 -3.98 -17.60 -15.43
N PRO A 44 -3.76 -16.85 -14.33
CA PRO A 44 -4.71 -15.86 -13.84
C PRO A 44 -4.94 -14.72 -14.83
N GLU A 45 -3.91 -14.27 -15.57
CA GLU A 45 -4.01 -13.15 -16.51
C GLU A 45 -4.92 -13.48 -17.69
N THR A 46 -4.72 -14.66 -18.28
CA THR A 46 -5.52 -15.10 -19.44
C THR A 46 -6.98 -15.34 -19.04
N VAL A 47 -7.19 -15.89 -17.85
CA VAL A 47 -8.53 -16.17 -17.33
C VAL A 47 -9.23 -14.87 -16.95
N ALA A 48 -8.54 -13.91 -16.33
CA ALA A 48 -9.07 -12.59 -16.01
C ALA A 48 -9.56 -11.85 -17.26
N VAL A 49 -8.76 -11.84 -18.34
CA VAL A 49 -9.14 -11.18 -19.59
C VAL A 49 -10.35 -11.86 -20.26
N ARG A 50 -10.54 -13.17 -20.11
CA ARG A 50 -11.73 -13.86 -20.63
C ARG A 50 -12.97 -13.64 -19.77
N ILE A 51 -12.82 -13.60 -18.44
CA ILE A 51 -13.93 -13.46 -17.49
C ILE A 51 -14.39 -12.00 -17.33
N ILE A 52 -13.58 -11.01 -17.68
CA ILE A 52 -13.95 -9.59 -17.51
C ILE A 52 -15.24 -9.21 -18.25
N ASN A 53 -15.50 -9.77 -19.43
CA ASN A 53 -16.70 -9.47 -20.21
C ASN A 53 -17.98 -9.99 -19.53
N PRO A 54 -18.11 -11.29 -19.18
CA PRO A 54 -19.28 -11.75 -18.43
C PRO A 54 -19.40 -11.07 -17.07
N MET A 55 -18.29 -10.77 -16.39
CA MET A 55 -18.30 -10.04 -15.13
C MET A 55 -18.87 -8.61 -15.29
N ARG A 56 -18.49 -7.89 -16.34
CA ARG A 56 -19.05 -6.55 -16.65
C ARG A 56 -20.55 -6.60 -16.92
N PHE A 57 -21.04 -7.64 -17.59
CA PHE A 57 -22.48 -7.84 -17.81
C PHE A 57 -23.22 -8.07 -16.49
N SER A 58 -22.71 -8.94 -15.62
CA SER A 58 -23.27 -9.13 -14.27
C SER A 58 -23.29 -7.82 -13.48
N ILE A 59 -22.19 -7.06 -13.50
CA ILE A 59 -22.12 -5.75 -12.85
C ILE A 59 -23.18 -4.81 -13.45
N MET A 60 -23.38 -4.77 -14.76
CA MET A 60 -24.41 -3.94 -15.38
C MET A 60 -25.81 -4.25 -14.86
N ILE A 61 -26.14 -5.54 -14.67
CA ILE A 61 -27.43 -5.98 -14.12
C ILE A 61 -27.55 -5.64 -12.63
N PHE A 62 -26.50 -5.86 -11.84
CA PHE A 62 -26.53 -5.64 -10.39
C PHE A 62 -26.26 -4.18 -9.98
N ARG A 63 -25.77 -3.33 -10.87
CA ARG A 63 -25.53 -1.89 -10.64
C ARG A 63 -26.72 -1.15 -10.03
N PRO A 64 -27.96 -1.24 -10.56
CA PRO A 64 -29.12 -0.57 -9.94
C PRO A 64 -29.37 -1.05 -8.51
N LEU A 65 -29.17 -2.35 -8.25
CA LEU A 65 -29.33 -2.93 -6.93
C LEU A 65 -28.28 -2.38 -5.95
N VAL A 66 -27.01 -2.38 -6.36
CA VAL A 66 -25.91 -1.82 -5.55
C VAL A 66 -26.13 -0.34 -5.27
N TRP A 67 -26.57 0.44 -6.26
CA TRP A 67 -26.89 1.86 -6.08
C TRP A 67 -28.01 2.06 -5.07
N PHE A 68 -29.07 1.26 -5.14
CA PHE A 68 -30.19 1.31 -4.21
C PHE A 68 -29.74 1.02 -2.77
N PHE A 69 -28.98 -0.05 -2.55
CA PHE A 69 -28.47 -0.40 -1.22
C PHE A 69 -27.49 0.63 -0.67
N ASN A 70 -26.58 1.16 -1.50
CA ASN A 70 -25.69 2.24 -1.09
C ASN A 70 -26.47 3.52 -0.76
N GLY A 71 -27.53 3.82 -1.52
CA GLY A 71 -28.44 4.92 -1.21
C GLY A 71 -29.13 4.75 0.15
N MET A 72 -29.61 3.55 0.45
CA MET A 72 -30.19 3.22 1.75
C MET A 72 -29.18 3.31 2.90
N ALA A 73 -27.96 2.78 2.70
CA ALA A 73 -26.89 2.89 3.68
C ALA A 73 -26.56 4.36 3.97
N ASN A 74 -26.44 5.20 2.93
CA ASN A 74 -26.24 6.64 3.07
C ASN A 74 -27.43 7.34 3.74
N LEU A 75 -28.66 6.86 3.57
CA LEU A 75 -29.79 7.42 4.30
C LEU A 75 -29.66 7.12 5.80
N ILE A 76 -29.29 5.89 6.15
CA ILE A 76 -29.07 5.45 7.54
C ILE A 76 -27.93 6.23 8.18
N PHE A 77 -26.73 6.25 7.60
CA PHE A 77 -25.59 6.98 8.15
C PHE A 77 -25.89 8.49 8.32
N ARG A 78 -26.71 9.08 7.42
CA ARG A 78 -27.15 10.49 7.54
C ARG A 78 -28.13 10.68 8.71
N MET A 79 -29.03 9.74 8.95
CA MET A 79 -29.91 9.75 10.13
C MET A 79 -29.13 9.63 11.44
N PHE A 80 -28.07 8.81 11.46
CA PHE A 80 -27.23 8.57 12.63
C PHE A 80 -26.05 9.55 12.80
N LYS A 81 -25.91 10.55 11.91
CA LYS A 81 -24.79 11.54 11.91
C LYS A 81 -23.40 10.90 11.99
N LEU A 82 -23.24 9.73 11.37
CA LEU A 82 -21.96 9.05 11.30
C LEU A 82 -21.15 9.59 10.11
N PRO A 83 -19.82 9.72 10.24
CA PRO A 83 -18.97 10.19 9.14
C PRO A 83 -19.04 9.20 7.96
N MET A 84 -19.51 9.69 6.82
CA MET A 84 -19.74 8.94 5.57
C MET A 84 -18.47 8.59 4.80
N VAL A 85 -17.36 9.24 5.14
CA VAL A 85 -16.12 9.15 4.39
C VAL A 85 -15.10 8.53 5.32
N ARG A 86 -14.66 7.32 4.99
CA ARG A 86 -13.41 6.80 5.55
C ARG A 86 -12.32 7.73 5.04
N LYS A 87 -11.62 8.35 5.97
CA LYS A 87 -10.50 9.24 5.66
C LYS A 87 -9.34 8.34 5.24
N ASP A 88 -9.32 7.94 3.98
CA ASP A 88 -8.24 7.17 3.37
C ASP A 88 -7.10 8.13 3.03
N ASP A 89 -6.57 8.81 4.04
CA ASP A 89 -5.31 9.55 3.91
C ASP A 89 -4.21 8.49 3.84
N ILE A 90 -3.88 8.05 2.61
CA ILE A 90 -2.78 7.12 2.37
C ILE A 90 -1.49 7.81 2.76
N THR A 91 -0.80 7.26 3.75
CA THR A 91 0.48 7.78 4.24
C THR A 91 1.63 7.15 3.44
N SER A 92 2.79 7.80 3.39
CA SER A 92 4.00 7.23 2.74
C SER A 92 4.33 5.82 3.27
N ASP A 93 4.09 5.56 4.55
CA ASP A 93 4.26 4.25 5.18
C ASP A 93 3.33 3.18 4.59
N ASP A 94 2.08 3.54 4.27
CA ASP A 94 1.12 2.65 3.63
C ASP A 94 1.56 2.30 2.21
N ILE A 95 2.11 3.28 1.47
CA ILE A 95 2.68 3.05 0.13
C ILE A 95 3.89 2.13 0.21
N TYR A 96 4.79 2.35 1.18
CA TYR A 96 5.95 1.50 1.39
C TYR A 96 5.55 0.04 1.66
N ALA A 97 4.55 -0.17 2.54
CA ALA A 97 4.02 -1.50 2.84
C ALA A 97 3.42 -2.20 1.60
N VAL A 98 2.72 -1.45 0.73
CA VAL A 98 2.18 -1.98 -0.53
C VAL A 98 3.28 -2.36 -1.52
N VAL A 99 4.34 -1.54 -1.63
CA VAL A 99 5.50 -1.81 -2.49
C VAL A 99 6.28 -3.03 -2.01
N GLU A 100 6.49 -3.18 -0.70
CA GLU A 100 7.13 -4.34 -0.10
C GLU A 100 6.30 -5.62 -0.33
N ALA A 101 4.98 -5.55 -0.13
CA ALA A 101 4.08 -6.67 -0.42
C ALA A 101 4.11 -7.07 -1.91
N GLY A 102 4.20 -6.10 -2.83
CA GLY A 102 4.35 -6.36 -4.26
C GLY A 102 5.70 -6.98 -4.65
N ALA A 103 6.77 -6.63 -3.94
CA ALA A 103 8.09 -7.25 -4.11
C ALA A 103 8.13 -8.69 -3.59
N LEU A 104 7.56 -8.94 -2.40
CA LEU A 104 7.44 -10.29 -1.82
C LEU A 104 6.55 -11.22 -2.66
N ALA A 105 5.49 -10.68 -3.26
CA ALA A 105 4.63 -11.41 -4.19
C ALA A 105 5.31 -11.72 -5.54
N GLY A 106 6.55 -11.26 -5.76
CA GLY A 106 7.31 -11.48 -7.00
C GLY A 106 6.78 -10.71 -8.21
N VAL A 107 5.88 -9.74 -7.99
CA VAL A 107 5.27 -8.91 -9.03
C VAL A 107 6.22 -7.78 -9.45
N LEU A 108 7.04 -7.30 -8.53
CA LEU A 108 8.07 -6.29 -8.76
C LEU A 108 9.46 -6.93 -8.86
N ARG A 109 10.23 -6.57 -9.89
CA ARG A 109 11.62 -7.01 -10.01
C ARG A 109 12.50 -6.22 -9.03
N LYS A 110 13.61 -6.80 -8.56
CA LYS A 110 14.54 -6.15 -7.62
C LYS A 110 14.98 -4.73 -8.06
N GLN A 111 15.17 -4.53 -9.36
CA GLN A 111 15.55 -3.24 -9.92
C GLN A 111 14.46 -2.17 -9.81
N GLU A 112 13.18 -2.55 -9.86
CA GLU A 112 12.05 -1.62 -9.74
C GLU A 112 11.82 -1.23 -8.27
N HIS A 113 12.08 -2.15 -7.34
CA HIS A 113 12.02 -1.89 -5.91
C HIS A 113 13.07 -0.86 -5.46
N GLU A 114 14.34 -1.05 -5.85
CA GLU A 114 15.43 -0.10 -5.57
C GLU A 114 15.15 1.29 -6.18
N LEU A 115 14.52 1.35 -7.35
CA LEU A 115 14.15 2.63 -7.96
C LEU A 115 13.12 3.39 -7.11
N ILE A 116 12.09 2.68 -6.63
CA ILE A 116 11.01 3.27 -5.83
C ILE A 116 11.57 3.74 -4.47
N GLU A 117 12.42 2.94 -3.83
CA GLU A 117 13.10 3.31 -2.58
C GLU A 117 13.94 4.58 -2.74
N ASN A 118 14.75 4.67 -3.81
CA ASN A 118 15.54 5.86 -4.11
C ASN A 118 14.67 7.12 -4.35
N VAL A 119 13.49 6.98 -4.95
CA VAL A 119 12.55 8.10 -5.16
C VAL A 119 11.97 8.58 -3.83
N PHE A 120 11.62 7.67 -2.93
CA PHE A 120 11.16 8.03 -1.57
C PHE A 120 12.27 8.63 -0.70
N GLU A 121 13.52 8.17 -0.84
CA GLU A 121 14.67 8.80 -0.20
C GLU A 121 14.91 10.23 -0.72
N LEU A 122 14.68 10.48 -2.01
CA LEU A 122 14.80 11.81 -2.60
C LEU A 122 13.68 12.76 -2.13
N GLU A 123 12.46 12.25 -1.89
CA GLU A 123 11.35 13.02 -1.32
C GLU A 123 11.58 13.36 0.16
N SER A 124 12.03 12.39 0.96
CA SER A 124 12.30 12.56 2.39
C SER A 124 13.56 13.39 2.66
N ARG A 125 14.50 13.45 1.72
CA ARG A 125 15.60 14.44 1.74
C ARG A 125 15.03 15.83 1.44
N THR A 126 14.52 16.46 2.49
CA THR A 126 14.44 17.92 2.56
C THR A 126 15.83 18.46 2.29
N VAL A 127 16.06 18.97 1.08
CA VAL A 127 17.31 19.65 0.71
C VAL A 127 17.59 20.65 1.84
N PRO A 128 18.77 20.63 2.52
CA PRO A 128 19.20 21.79 3.29
C PRO A 128 19.24 22.93 2.28
N SER A 129 18.15 23.69 2.25
CA SER A 129 17.84 24.65 1.19
C SER A 129 19.06 25.53 0.99
N SER A 130 19.29 25.94 -0.25
CA SER A 130 20.27 26.99 -0.57
C SER A 130 20.14 28.21 0.34
N ASP A 131 18.97 28.42 0.95
CA ASP A 131 18.72 29.45 1.96
C ASP A 131 19.54 29.27 3.24
N ASP A 132 19.81 28.03 3.68
CA ASP A 132 20.60 27.77 4.89
C ASP A 132 22.10 28.01 4.63
N LEU A 133 22.58 27.64 3.43
CA LEU A 133 23.93 27.98 2.98
C LEU A 133 24.12 29.49 2.73
N ALA A 134 23.10 30.15 2.17
CA ALA A 134 23.10 31.60 1.97
C ALA A 134 23.06 32.35 3.31
N ARG A 135 22.29 31.86 4.29
CA ARG A 135 22.25 32.38 5.66
C ARG A 135 23.59 32.24 6.36
N LYS A 136 24.23 31.05 6.29
CA LYS A 136 25.58 30.84 6.86
C LYS A 136 26.63 31.74 6.22
N ARG A 137 26.59 31.91 4.90
CA ARG A 137 27.50 32.82 4.17
C ARG A 137 27.25 34.29 4.53
N GLY A 138 26.00 34.69 4.73
CA GLY A 138 25.62 36.02 5.22
C GLY A 138 26.18 36.28 6.63
N VAL A 139 25.98 35.34 7.56
CA VAL A 139 26.49 35.44 8.95
C VAL A 139 28.02 35.51 8.99
N LEU A 140 28.71 34.70 8.20
CA LEU A 140 30.18 34.73 8.12
C LEU A 140 30.72 36.03 7.50
N ARG A 141 30.01 36.61 6.52
CA ARG A 141 30.35 37.93 5.97
C ARG A 141 30.12 39.05 7.00
N SER A 142 29.06 38.99 7.79
CA SER A 142 28.79 39.94 8.87
C SER A 142 29.83 39.87 9.99
N ALA A 143 30.26 38.66 10.36
CA ALA A 143 31.30 38.44 11.36
C ALA A 143 32.67 38.96 10.87
N ARG A 144 33.00 38.76 9.59
CA ARG A 144 34.23 39.29 8.99
C ARG A 144 34.22 40.81 8.90
N LYS A 145 33.11 41.44 8.50
CA LYS A 145 32.98 42.90 8.42
C LYS A 145 33.05 43.57 9.80
N ARG A 146 32.54 42.92 10.86
CA ARG A 146 32.72 43.39 12.25
C ARG A 146 34.18 43.30 12.73
N ARG A 147 34.94 42.30 12.28
CA ARG A 147 36.37 42.18 12.63
C ARG A 147 37.24 43.22 11.94
N GLU A 148 36.89 43.61 10.72
CA GLU A 148 37.59 44.67 9.97
C GLU A 148 37.35 46.05 10.62
N HIS A 149 36.11 46.38 11.04
CA HIS A 149 35.84 47.65 11.75
C HIS A 149 36.33 47.69 13.21
N GLN A 150 36.55 46.53 13.87
CA GLN A 150 37.09 46.47 15.24
C GLN A 150 38.63 46.49 15.25
N GLY A 151 39.29 46.32 14.09
CA GLY A 151 40.76 46.29 13.98
C GLY A 151 41.45 47.64 13.80
N GLU A 152 40.69 48.72 13.54
CA GLU A 152 41.25 50.07 13.30
C GLU A 152 41.37 50.96 14.56
N GLY A 153 41.34 50.36 15.75
CA GLY A 153 41.38 51.09 17.03
C GLY A 153 42.45 50.63 18.02
N LEU A 154 43.42 49.80 17.63
CA LEU A 154 44.58 49.55 18.49
C LEU A 154 45.68 50.56 18.19
N ASP A 155 45.66 51.64 18.97
CA ASP A 155 46.78 52.56 19.15
C ASP A 155 48.01 51.76 19.68
N PRO A 156 49.13 51.71 18.94
CA PRO A 156 50.33 51.02 19.40
C PRO A 156 50.99 51.67 20.63
N SER A 157 50.50 52.83 21.10
CA SER A 157 51.06 53.52 22.27
C SER A 157 50.42 53.17 23.61
N ALA A 158 49.40 52.31 23.66
CA ALA A 158 48.76 51.86 24.91
C ALA A 158 49.49 50.70 25.62
N PHE A 159 50.58 50.17 25.05
CA PHE A 159 51.41 49.14 25.71
C PHE A 159 52.64 49.77 26.38
N GLN A 160 52.41 50.68 27.31
CA GLN A 160 53.45 51.12 28.24
C GLN A 160 53.37 50.22 29.47
N VAL A 161 54.23 49.20 29.52
CA VAL A 161 54.37 48.30 30.66
C VAL A 161 55.07 49.06 31.79
N PRO A 162 54.40 49.37 32.91
CA PRO A 162 55.06 49.99 34.05
C PRO A 162 55.67 48.88 34.90
N GLY A 163 56.99 48.84 34.96
CA GLY A 163 57.71 48.12 36.02
C GLY A 163 58.53 46.93 35.52
N VAL A 164 59.64 47.22 34.85
CA VAL A 164 60.83 46.36 34.94
C VAL A 164 61.98 47.23 35.40
N ARG A 165 62.50 46.89 36.58
CA ARG A 165 63.51 47.63 37.32
C ARG A 165 64.90 47.04 36.99
N ARG A 166 65.87 47.94 36.78
CA ARG A 166 67.34 47.77 36.90
C ARG A 166 68.07 47.09 35.72
N PRO A 167 69.41 47.21 35.62
CA PRO A 167 70.37 48.08 36.33
C PRO A 167 70.89 49.26 35.51
#